data_AF-A0A2A3E952-F1
#
_entry.id   AF-A0A2A3E952-F1
#
_cell.length_a   1.000
_cell.length_b   1.000
_cell.length_c   1.000
_cell.angle_alpha   90.00
_cell.angle_beta   90.00
_cell.angle_gamma   90.00
#
_symmetry.space_group_name_H-M   'P 1'
#
loop_
_entity.id
_entity.type
_entity.pdbx_description
1 polymer ?
#
loop_
_entity_poly.entity_id
_entity_poly.type
_entity_poly.pdbx_seq_one_letter_code
_entity_poly.pdbx_strand_id
1 'polypeptide(L)'
;MPLPCQPAARKRPLATRSLSGSRTCLVLIIAIVLLGRGGSRAATQIRYASRIVETKTGQIRGILQDLNSKHLDPVEVFRGIPYAAPPIGDLRFRPPISPIPWDGIKLADSFGAVCPQHFPDISNDTAALLQMPLGRYQQLKRLYMFLTNQSEDCLFLNLYIPGSGSRGLEAPYAVMVYVHGESFEWGTGNIYDGSVLASAGHVIVITLNYRLGILGSYYPDIKIIEINPSIILSGLQTFYPISL
;
A
#
# COMPACT_ATOMS: atom_id res chain seq x y z
N MET A 1 -28.24 -16.66 67.28
CA MET A 1 -29.46 -16.64 68.14
C MET A 1 -29.44 -15.34 68.93
N PRO A 2 -30.56 -14.67 69.28
CA PRO A 2 -31.93 -14.71 68.73
C PRO A 2 -32.50 -13.28 68.41
N LEU A 3 -33.37 -13.12 67.39
CA LEU A 3 -34.82 -12.77 67.43
C LEU A 3 -35.15 -11.25 67.56
N PRO A 4 -36.39 -10.78 67.30
CA PRO A 4 -37.31 -11.04 66.17
C PRO A 4 -38.11 -9.80 65.64
N CYS A 5 -38.91 -10.07 64.59
CA CYS A 5 -39.97 -9.38 63.83
C CYS A 5 -40.82 -8.20 64.41
N GLN A 6 -41.01 -7.13 63.60
CA GLN A 6 -42.25 -6.64 62.90
C GLN A 6 -43.01 -5.48 63.61
N PRO A 7 -43.88 -4.64 62.96
CA PRO A 7 -44.49 -4.71 61.62
C PRO A 7 -44.47 -3.38 60.78
N ALA A 8 -45.20 -3.45 59.65
CA ALA A 8 -45.29 -2.57 58.49
C ALA A 8 -45.60 -1.06 58.67
N ALA A 9 -44.98 -0.21 57.83
CA ALA A 9 -45.37 1.18 57.60
C ALA A 9 -45.86 1.42 56.15
N ARG A 10 -47.19 1.49 56.05
CA ARG A 10 -48.06 2.24 55.12
C ARG A 10 -47.40 2.90 53.88
N LYS A 11 -47.79 2.42 52.69
CA LYS A 11 -47.59 3.12 51.41
C LYS A 11 -48.22 4.52 51.45
N ARG A 12 -47.44 5.57 51.18
CA ARG A 12 -47.94 6.90 50.79
C ARG A 12 -47.68 7.09 49.30
N PRO A 13 -48.64 7.64 48.52
CA PRO A 13 -48.46 7.86 47.10
C PRO A 13 -47.47 9.01 46.90
N LEU A 14 -46.40 8.78 46.13
CA LEU A 14 -45.57 9.87 45.64
C LEU A 14 -46.31 10.53 44.48
N ALA A 15 -46.85 11.71 44.78
CA ALA A 15 -47.49 12.61 43.86
C ALA A 15 -46.58 12.86 42.64
N THR A 16 -47.14 12.66 41.44
CA THR A 16 -46.58 13.11 40.18
C THR A 16 -46.50 14.63 40.19
N ARG A 17 -45.33 15.17 40.57
CA ARG A 17 -45.02 16.58 40.32
C ARG A 17 -44.75 16.74 38.83
N SER A 18 -45.68 17.40 38.16
CA SER A 18 -45.54 17.90 36.79
C SER A 18 -44.24 18.69 36.65
N LEU A 19 -43.26 18.13 35.94
CA LEU A 19 -42.10 18.86 35.43
C LEU A 19 -42.53 19.70 34.23
N SER A 20 -43.30 20.74 34.51
CA SER A 20 -43.53 21.85 33.58
C SER A 20 -42.27 22.71 33.57
N GLY A 21 -41.37 22.44 32.63
CA GLY A 21 -40.25 23.31 32.34
C GLY A 21 -38.96 22.53 32.12
N SER A 22 -38.68 22.20 30.87
CA SER A 22 -37.42 22.58 30.21
C SER A 22 -37.34 21.98 28.80
N ARG A 23 -38.30 22.36 27.93
CA ARG A 23 -38.16 22.10 26.48
C ARG A 23 -36.92 22.81 25.91
N THR A 24 -36.46 23.88 26.57
CA THR A 24 -35.26 24.63 26.21
C THR A 24 -33.96 23.86 26.47
N CYS A 25 -33.85 23.10 27.57
CA CYS A 25 -32.62 22.36 27.86
C CYS A 25 -32.44 21.13 26.94
N LEU A 26 -33.53 20.44 26.59
CA LEU A 26 -33.47 19.33 25.64
C LEU A 26 -33.09 19.81 24.23
N VAL A 27 -33.61 20.97 23.80
CA VAL A 27 -33.25 21.58 22.51
C VAL A 27 -31.79 22.05 22.50
N LEU A 28 -31.29 22.59 23.61
CA LEU A 28 -29.88 22.99 23.73
C LEU A 28 -28.92 21.80 23.68
N ILE A 29 -29.25 20.67 24.33
CA ILE A 29 -28.43 19.45 24.26
C ILE A 29 -28.46 18.86 22.85
N ILE A 30 -29.62 18.82 22.19
CA ILE A 30 -29.72 18.37 20.79
C ILE A 30 -28.93 19.31 19.86
N ALA A 31 -29.00 20.63 20.07
CA ALA A 31 -28.23 21.60 19.29
C ALA A 31 -26.71 21.41 19.48
N ILE A 32 -26.24 21.15 20.70
CA ILE A 32 -24.82 20.88 20.99
C ILE A 32 -24.37 19.55 20.36
N VAL A 33 -25.22 18.52 20.38
CA VAL A 33 -24.93 17.22 19.73
C VAL A 33 -24.94 17.33 18.19
N LEU A 34 -25.78 18.20 17.63
CA LEU A 34 -25.81 18.48 16.18
C LEU A 34 -24.64 19.38 15.73
N LEU A 35 -24.18 20.32 16.57
CA LEU A 35 -23.03 21.19 16.29
C LEU A 35 -21.69 20.50 16.57
N GLY A 36 -21.65 19.50 17.45
CA GLY A 36 -20.42 18.78 17.84
C GLY A 36 -19.94 17.69 16.88
N ARG A 37 -20.63 17.47 15.75
CA ARG A 37 -20.34 16.37 14.81
C ARG A 37 -19.55 16.78 13.56
N GLY A 38 -18.92 17.95 13.59
CA GLY A 38 -18.01 18.45 12.55
C GLY A 38 -16.56 17.97 12.72
N GLY A 39 -16.34 16.72 13.11
CA GLY A 39 -15.01 16.11 13.04
C GLY A 39 -14.68 15.88 11.57
N SER A 40 -14.14 16.90 10.89
CA SER A 40 -13.59 16.76 9.55
C SER A 40 -12.52 15.68 9.60
N ARG A 41 -12.83 14.48 9.10
CA ARG A 41 -11.80 13.51 8.75
C ARG A 41 -10.95 14.21 7.70
N ALA A 42 -9.77 14.69 8.09
CA ALA A 42 -8.80 15.20 7.14
C ALA A 42 -8.56 14.07 6.15
N ALA A 43 -9.10 14.21 4.94
CA ALA A 43 -8.76 13.32 3.84
C ALA A 43 -7.24 13.41 3.70
N THR A 44 -6.54 12.28 3.88
CA THR A 44 -5.11 12.20 3.64
C THR A 44 -4.88 12.56 2.18
N GLN A 45 -4.55 13.81 1.90
CA GLN A 45 -4.27 14.25 0.54
C GLN A 45 -2.96 13.63 0.10
N ILE A 46 -2.97 12.97 -1.06
CA ILE A 46 -1.77 12.46 -1.70
C ILE A 46 -0.86 13.65 -2.01
N ARG A 47 0.33 13.66 -1.43
CA ARG A 47 1.35 14.68 -1.70
C ARG A 47 2.20 14.23 -2.86
N TYR A 48 1.92 14.73 -4.06
CA TYR A 48 2.77 14.45 -5.22
C TYR A 48 4.15 15.09 -5.06
N ALA A 49 5.19 14.37 -5.49
CA ALA A 49 6.52 14.93 -5.59
C ALA A 49 6.53 16.10 -6.58
N SER A 50 7.37 17.12 -6.34
CA SER A 50 7.56 18.21 -7.30
C SER A 50 8.37 17.75 -8.51
N ARG A 51 9.26 16.78 -8.31
CA ARG A 51 10.11 16.21 -9.34
C ARG A 51 9.31 15.31 -10.28
N ILE A 52 9.58 15.45 -11.57
CA ILE A 52 9.16 14.52 -12.62
C ILE A 52 10.42 13.76 -13.04
N VAL A 53 10.33 12.44 -13.12
CA VAL A 53 11.45 11.58 -13.52
C VAL A 53 11.23 11.15 -14.96
N GLU A 54 12.26 11.29 -15.80
CA GLU A 54 12.23 10.87 -17.19
C GLU A 54 12.79 9.45 -17.30
N THR A 55 12.04 8.55 -17.91
CA THR A 55 12.47 7.16 -18.15
C THR A 55 12.55 6.90 -19.65
N LYS A 56 13.16 5.78 -20.05
CA LYS A 56 13.26 5.38 -21.46
C LYS A 56 11.90 5.23 -22.16
N THR A 57 10.82 5.04 -21.39
CA THR A 57 9.46 4.80 -21.92
C THR A 57 8.49 5.95 -21.67
N GLY A 58 8.90 7.00 -20.97
CA GLY A 58 8.05 8.15 -20.71
C GLY A 58 8.32 8.79 -19.35
N GLN A 59 7.58 9.88 -19.07
CA GLN A 59 7.72 10.63 -17.83
C GLN A 59 6.85 10.01 -16.73
N ILE A 60 7.36 9.99 -15.50
CA ILE A 60 6.64 9.51 -14.32
C ILE A 60 6.66 10.55 -13.20
N ARG A 61 5.60 10.55 -12.39
CA ARG A 61 5.52 11.37 -11.18
C ARG A 61 5.06 10.52 -10.00
N GLY A 62 5.89 10.48 -8.96
CA GLY A 62 5.61 9.75 -7.73
C GLY A 62 4.95 10.62 -6.65
N ILE A 63 4.89 10.06 -5.46
CA ILE A 63 4.36 10.69 -4.26
C ILE A 63 5.47 10.83 -3.21
N LEU A 64 5.40 11.89 -2.41
CA LEU A 64 6.23 12.04 -1.23
C LEU A 64 5.51 11.38 -0.04
N GLN A 65 6.09 10.30 0.48
CA GLN A 65 5.58 9.57 1.63
C GLN A 65 6.35 9.98 2.87
N ASP A 66 5.68 10.76 3.72
CA ASP A 66 6.18 11.12 5.05
C ASP A 66 6.12 9.89 5.97
N LEU A 67 7.21 9.60 6.67
CA LEU A 67 7.27 8.51 7.64
C LEU A 67 6.93 9.06 9.02
N ASN A 68 6.09 8.34 9.78
CA ASN A 68 5.63 8.74 11.13
C ASN A 68 6.75 8.61 12.19
N SER A 69 7.95 9.09 11.89
CA SER A 69 9.14 9.06 12.75
C SER A 69 9.98 10.30 12.49
N LYS A 70 10.51 10.90 13.56
CA LYS A 70 11.42 12.05 13.46
C LYS A 70 12.82 11.68 12.96
N HIS A 71 13.15 10.39 12.93
CA HIS A 71 14.46 9.87 12.55
C HIS A 71 14.51 9.34 11.12
N LEU A 72 13.40 9.42 10.40
CA LEU A 72 13.29 8.91 9.04
C LEU A 72 12.93 10.08 8.12
N ASP A 73 13.76 10.29 7.10
CA ASP A 73 13.47 11.26 6.05
C ASP A 73 12.28 10.78 5.20
N PRO A 74 11.48 11.71 4.64
CA PRO A 74 10.44 11.38 3.68
C PRO A 74 11.01 10.61 2.49
N VAL A 75 10.20 9.74 1.90
CA VAL A 75 10.61 8.88 0.78
C VAL A 75 9.82 9.26 -0.45
N GLU A 76 10.48 9.37 -1.60
CA GLU A 76 9.78 9.50 -2.87
C GLU A 76 9.42 8.10 -3.38
N VAL A 77 8.12 7.85 -3.53
CA VAL A 77 7.57 6.54 -3.84
C VAL A 77 6.90 6.58 -5.20
N PHE A 78 7.23 5.61 -6.04
CA PHE A 78 6.60 5.39 -7.33
C PHE A 78 6.03 3.98 -7.34
N ARG A 79 4.74 3.85 -7.63
CA ARG A 79 4.01 2.56 -7.63
C ARG A 79 3.46 2.29 -9.02
N GLY A 80 3.41 1.01 -9.40
CA GLY A 80 2.77 0.59 -10.64
C GLY A 80 3.51 1.05 -11.91
N ILE A 81 4.84 1.15 -11.88
CA ILE A 81 5.62 1.48 -13.08
C ILE A 81 5.73 0.22 -13.95
N PRO A 82 5.27 0.23 -15.22
CA PRO A 82 5.42 -0.91 -16.11
C PRO A 82 6.90 -1.06 -16.52
N TYR A 83 7.45 -2.26 -16.34
CA TYR A 83 8.84 -2.55 -16.74
C TYR A 83 8.93 -3.46 -17.96
N ALA A 84 7.80 -4.01 -18.41
CA ALA A 84 7.68 -4.84 -19.60
C ALA A 84 6.32 -4.60 -20.27
N ALA A 85 6.18 -5.01 -21.53
CA ALA A 85 4.88 -5.01 -22.19
C ALA A 85 3.94 -6.04 -21.54
N PRO A 86 2.61 -5.81 -21.56
CA PRO A 86 1.63 -6.76 -21.02
C PRO A 86 1.78 -8.15 -21.66
N PRO A 87 1.98 -9.23 -20.87
CA PRO A 87 2.18 -10.58 -21.40
C PRO A 87 0.84 -11.24 -21.75
N ILE A 88 0.04 -10.60 -22.58
CA ILE A 88 -1.29 -11.06 -23.00
C ILE A 88 -1.28 -11.55 -24.45
N GLY A 89 -2.27 -12.40 -24.80
CA GLY A 89 -2.42 -12.94 -26.15
C GLY A 89 -1.16 -13.69 -26.61
N ASP A 90 -0.59 -13.26 -27.73
CA ASP A 90 0.61 -13.87 -28.32
C ASP A 90 1.87 -13.78 -27.45
N LEU A 91 1.88 -12.92 -26.42
CA LEU A 91 3.00 -12.73 -25.50
C LEU A 91 2.92 -13.61 -24.24
N ARG A 92 1.81 -14.31 -24.00
CA ARG A 92 1.53 -15.03 -22.74
C ARG A 92 2.60 -16.02 -22.30
N PHE A 93 3.19 -16.74 -23.23
CA PHE A 93 4.25 -17.73 -22.97
C PHE A 93 5.53 -17.37 -23.72
N ARG A 94 5.79 -16.07 -23.87
CA ARG A 94 7.04 -15.57 -24.44
C ARG A 94 7.84 -14.84 -23.37
N PRO A 95 9.17 -14.69 -23.54
CA PRO A 95 9.95 -13.79 -22.71
C PRO A 95 9.36 -12.37 -22.72
N PRO A 96 9.46 -11.63 -21.60
CA PRO A 96 8.99 -10.25 -21.55
C PRO A 96 9.77 -9.40 -22.55
N ILE A 97 9.07 -8.46 -23.18
CA ILE A 97 9.63 -7.48 -24.10
C ILE A 97 9.56 -6.08 -23.48
N SER A 98 10.28 -5.13 -24.07
CA SER A 98 10.32 -3.74 -23.60
C SER A 98 8.91 -3.14 -23.43
N PRO A 99 8.69 -2.32 -22.39
CA PRO A 99 7.39 -1.70 -22.17
C PRO A 99 7.03 -0.76 -23.31
N ILE A 100 5.73 -0.60 -23.55
CA ILE A 100 5.19 0.32 -24.55
C ILE A 100 5.40 1.75 -24.05
N PRO A 101 6.08 2.63 -24.79
CA PRO A 101 6.22 4.03 -24.41
C PRO A 101 4.86 4.73 -24.33
N TRP A 102 4.75 5.72 -23.44
CA TRP A 102 3.56 6.55 -23.30
C TRP A 102 3.89 8.03 -23.44
N ASP A 103 2.90 8.79 -23.91
CA ASP A 103 2.98 10.25 -23.99
C ASP A 103 2.55 10.90 -22.67
N GLY A 104 3.19 12.02 -22.34
CA GLY A 104 2.89 12.80 -21.14
C GLY A 104 3.41 12.17 -19.84
N ILE A 105 2.84 12.61 -18.72
CA ILE A 105 3.29 12.24 -17.38
C ILE A 105 2.36 11.17 -16.81
N LYS A 106 2.89 9.98 -16.54
CA LYS A 106 2.19 8.92 -15.83
C LYS A 106 2.28 9.14 -14.32
N LEU A 107 1.13 9.19 -13.66
CA LEU A 107 1.07 9.22 -12.19
C LEU A 107 1.36 7.81 -11.66
N ALA A 108 2.40 7.68 -10.83
CA ALA A 108 2.85 6.45 -10.21
C ALA A 108 2.51 6.45 -8.71
N ASP A 109 1.24 6.71 -8.38
CA ASP A 109 0.73 6.86 -7.00
C ASP A 109 -0.02 5.64 -6.47
N SER A 110 -0.34 4.70 -7.35
CA SER A 110 -1.18 3.54 -7.10
C SER A 110 -0.51 2.26 -7.59
N PHE A 111 -0.78 1.15 -6.90
CA PHE A 111 -0.24 -0.14 -7.30
C PHE A 111 -0.91 -0.63 -8.59
N GLY A 112 -0.10 -1.21 -9.47
CA GLY A 112 -0.60 -1.98 -10.61
C GLY A 112 -1.29 -3.28 -10.15
N ALA A 113 -2.03 -3.91 -11.07
CA ALA A 113 -2.62 -5.22 -10.82
C ALA A 113 -1.52 -6.26 -10.51
N VAL A 114 -1.87 -7.24 -9.68
CA VAL A 114 -0.99 -8.39 -9.40
C VAL A 114 -1.23 -9.50 -10.40
N CYS A 115 -0.26 -10.41 -10.54
CA CYS A 115 -0.38 -11.50 -11.49
C CYS A 115 -1.48 -12.48 -11.08
N PRO A 116 -2.12 -13.17 -12.04
CA PRO A 116 -3.17 -14.14 -11.76
C PRO A 116 -2.61 -15.26 -10.88
N GLN A 117 -3.28 -15.52 -9.77
CA GLN A 117 -2.79 -16.42 -8.73
C GLN A 117 -3.94 -16.98 -7.90
N HIS A 118 -3.74 -18.19 -7.37
CA HIS A 118 -4.66 -18.81 -6.44
C HIS A 118 -4.07 -18.76 -5.03
N PHE A 119 -4.72 -18.02 -4.13
CA PHE A 119 -4.35 -17.97 -2.71
C PHE A 119 -5.51 -18.53 -1.86
N PRO A 120 -5.24 -18.97 -0.61
CA PRO A 120 -6.26 -19.59 0.23
C PRO A 120 -7.50 -18.71 0.40
N ASP A 121 -8.69 -19.28 0.18
CA ASP A 121 -9.94 -18.55 0.38
C ASP A 121 -10.16 -18.23 1.87
N ILE A 122 -10.41 -16.95 2.15
CA ILE A 122 -10.66 -16.43 3.49
C ILE A 122 -12.04 -15.77 3.60
N SER A 123 -12.93 -16.00 2.63
CA SER A 123 -14.29 -15.45 2.62
C SER A 123 -15.14 -15.97 3.78
N ASN A 124 -14.92 -17.22 4.19
CA ASN A 124 -15.54 -17.85 5.35
C ASN A 124 -14.50 -18.07 6.47
N ASP A 125 -14.57 -17.22 7.50
CA ASP A 125 -13.66 -17.24 8.65
C ASP A 125 -13.61 -18.62 9.35
N THR A 126 -14.75 -19.29 9.51
CA THR A 126 -14.82 -20.60 10.18
C THR A 126 -14.15 -21.68 9.35
N ALA A 127 -14.41 -21.72 8.04
CA ALA A 127 -13.79 -22.70 7.15
C ALA A 127 -12.27 -22.47 7.03
N ALA A 128 -11.85 -21.20 6.94
CA ALA A 128 -10.43 -20.85 6.86
C ALA A 128 -9.68 -21.28 8.12
N LEU A 129 -10.22 -21.02 9.32
CA LEU A 129 -9.58 -21.40 10.59
C LEU A 129 -9.53 -22.91 10.85
N LEU A 130 -10.36 -23.72 10.17
CA LEU A 130 -10.23 -25.17 10.16
C LEU A 130 -9.07 -25.65 9.29
N GLN A 131 -8.71 -24.87 8.26
CA GLN A 131 -7.66 -25.22 7.29
C GLN A 131 -6.30 -24.61 7.66
N MET A 132 -6.25 -23.55 8.48
CA MET A 132 -4.99 -22.88 8.83
C MET A 132 -4.95 -22.31 10.26
N PRO A 133 -3.74 -22.17 10.85
CA PRO A 133 -3.57 -21.52 12.15
C PRO A 133 -4.00 -20.04 12.14
N LEU A 134 -4.44 -19.53 13.29
CA LEU A 134 -4.92 -18.14 13.46
C LEU A 134 -3.91 -17.10 12.96
N GLY A 135 -2.61 -17.29 13.22
CA GLY A 135 -1.57 -16.37 12.77
C GLY A 135 -1.50 -16.27 11.24
N ARG A 136 -1.60 -17.40 10.53
CA ARG A 136 -1.61 -17.45 9.06
C ARG A 136 -2.87 -16.78 8.50
N TYR A 137 -4.02 -17.05 9.11
CA TYR A 137 -5.28 -16.40 8.72
C TYR A 137 -5.20 -14.87 8.87
N GLN A 138 -4.71 -14.37 10.01
CA GLN A 138 -4.55 -12.94 10.25
C GLN A 138 -3.55 -12.29 9.30
N GLN A 139 -2.47 -12.99 8.96
CA GLN A 139 -1.51 -12.54 7.95
C GLN A 139 -2.19 -12.40 6.59
N LEU A 140 -2.84 -13.47 6.08
CA LEU A 140 -3.55 -13.45 4.81
C LEU A 140 -4.63 -12.37 4.75
N LYS A 141 -5.36 -12.15 5.84
CA LYS A 141 -6.38 -11.10 5.94
C LYS A 141 -5.80 -9.69 5.73
N ARG A 142 -4.56 -9.43 6.15
CA ARG A 142 -3.86 -8.15 5.89
C ARG A 142 -3.37 -8.04 4.45
N LEU A 143 -2.98 -9.17 3.85
CA LEU A 143 -2.47 -9.22 2.48
C LEU A 143 -3.58 -9.16 1.44
N TYR A 144 -4.80 -9.57 1.79
CA TYR A 144 -5.93 -9.70 0.88
C TYR A 144 -6.17 -8.48 -0.01
N MET A 145 -6.08 -7.27 0.56
CA MET A 145 -6.26 -6.01 -0.19
C MET A 145 -5.21 -5.76 -1.29
N PHE A 146 -4.03 -6.38 -1.19
CA PHE A 146 -2.98 -6.30 -2.20
C PHE A 146 -3.11 -7.38 -3.27
N LEU A 147 -3.88 -8.44 -3.02
CA LEU A 147 -3.98 -9.63 -3.87
C LEU A 147 -5.28 -9.69 -4.70
N THR A 148 -6.26 -8.84 -4.41
CA THR A 148 -7.59 -8.89 -5.03
C THR A 148 -7.61 -8.43 -6.49
N ASN A 149 -6.85 -7.40 -6.84
CA ASN A 149 -6.83 -6.85 -8.19
C ASN A 149 -5.85 -7.63 -9.09
N GLN A 150 -6.33 -8.71 -9.70
CA GLN A 150 -5.53 -9.59 -10.54
C GLN A 150 -5.74 -9.31 -12.04
N SER A 151 -4.65 -9.34 -12.81
CA SER A 151 -4.66 -9.23 -14.27
C SER A 151 -3.44 -9.94 -14.86
N GLU A 152 -3.53 -10.47 -16.09
CA GLU A 152 -2.33 -10.92 -16.82
C GLU A 152 -1.38 -9.76 -17.13
N ASP A 153 -1.92 -8.54 -17.28
CA ASP A 153 -1.13 -7.31 -17.29
C ASP A 153 -0.71 -6.97 -15.85
N CYS A 154 0.39 -7.56 -15.39
CA CYS A 154 0.87 -7.45 -14.01
C CYS A 154 2.36 -7.12 -13.87
N LEU A 155 3.08 -6.90 -14.98
CA LEU A 155 4.53 -6.68 -14.99
C LEU A 155 4.90 -5.24 -14.59
N PHE A 156 4.62 -4.95 -13.32
CA PHE A 156 4.87 -3.66 -12.68
C PHE A 156 5.93 -3.78 -11.59
N LEU A 157 6.63 -2.67 -11.37
CA LEU A 157 7.53 -2.48 -10.23
C LEU A 157 7.14 -1.25 -9.42
N ASN A 158 7.61 -1.23 -8.18
CA ASN A 158 7.52 -0.12 -7.25
C ASN A 158 8.93 0.31 -6.86
N LEU A 159 9.15 1.62 -6.75
CA LEU A 159 10.43 2.25 -6.49
C LEU A 159 10.30 3.13 -5.25
N TYR A 160 11.24 2.98 -4.32
CA TYR A 160 11.32 3.76 -3.09
C TYR A 160 12.68 4.43 -3.06
N ILE A 161 12.68 5.75 -3.24
CA ILE A 161 13.88 6.57 -3.29
C ILE A 161 13.99 7.34 -1.97
N PRO A 162 15.10 7.23 -1.23
CA PRO A 162 15.28 8.04 -0.03
C PRO A 162 15.21 9.52 -0.37
N GLY A 163 14.56 10.30 0.50
CA GLY A 163 14.54 11.76 0.38
C GLY A 163 15.95 12.35 0.39
N SER A 164 16.05 13.59 -0.10
CA SER A 164 17.34 14.24 -0.37
C SER A 164 18.28 14.34 0.84
N GLY A 165 17.78 14.20 2.08
CA GLY A 165 18.55 14.11 3.33
C GLY A 165 19.79 15.01 3.39
N SER A 166 20.84 14.54 4.07
CA SER A 166 22.15 15.22 4.11
C SER A 166 23.04 14.92 2.89
N ARG A 167 22.69 13.90 2.09
CA ARG A 167 23.51 13.40 0.97
C ARG A 167 23.16 14.03 -0.38
N GLY A 168 22.02 14.71 -0.50
CA GLY A 168 21.52 15.25 -1.76
C GLY A 168 20.95 14.17 -2.69
N LEU A 169 20.04 14.57 -3.59
CA LEU A 169 19.39 13.67 -4.57
C LEU A 169 20.36 13.03 -5.58
N GLU A 170 21.60 13.52 -5.65
CA GLU A 170 22.61 13.13 -6.64
C GLU A 170 23.68 12.19 -6.07
N ALA A 171 23.57 11.78 -4.79
CA ALA A 171 24.48 10.81 -4.24
C ALA A 171 24.32 9.44 -4.93
N PRO A 172 25.42 8.67 -5.13
CA PRO A 172 25.33 7.32 -5.64
C PRO A 172 24.70 6.41 -4.58
N TYR A 173 23.39 6.22 -4.67
CA TYR A 173 22.65 5.30 -3.81
C TYR A 173 22.82 3.87 -4.31
N ALA A 174 23.06 2.92 -3.40
CA ALA A 174 22.99 1.51 -3.73
C ALA A 174 21.54 1.13 -4.06
N VAL A 175 21.35 0.24 -5.04
CA VAL A 175 20.04 -0.24 -5.47
C VAL A 175 19.83 -1.67 -4.97
N MET A 176 18.75 -1.90 -4.23
CA MET A 176 18.34 -3.20 -3.76
C MET A 176 17.03 -3.61 -4.43
N VAL A 177 17.11 -4.67 -5.23
CA VAL A 177 15.94 -5.25 -5.91
C VAL A 177 15.43 -6.44 -5.12
N TYR A 178 14.18 -6.37 -4.68
CA TYR A 178 13.50 -7.41 -3.92
C TYR A 178 12.52 -8.18 -4.80
N VAL A 179 12.74 -9.48 -4.89
CA VAL A 179 11.89 -10.45 -5.60
C VAL A 179 11.11 -11.23 -4.55
N HIS A 180 9.78 -11.16 -4.60
CA HIS A 180 8.93 -11.83 -3.61
C HIS A 180 8.94 -13.35 -3.79
N GLY A 181 8.71 -14.07 -2.68
CA GLY A 181 8.59 -15.52 -2.64
C GLY A 181 7.14 -16.01 -2.78
N GLU A 182 6.85 -17.14 -2.10
CA GLU A 182 5.60 -17.94 -2.11
C GLU A 182 5.50 -18.97 -3.25
N SER A 183 6.53 -19.83 -3.34
CA SER A 183 6.57 -21.03 -4.19
C SER A 183 6.36 -20.78 -5.70
N PHE A 184 6.51 -19.54 -6.17
CA PHE A 184 6.20 -19.12 -7.55
C PHE A 184 4.72 -19.28 -7.95
N GLU A 185 3.82 -19.58 -7.01
CA GLU A 185 2.40 -19.85 -7.28
C GLU A 185 1.51 -18.65 -6.97
N TRP A 186 1.87 -17.87 -5.95
CA TRP A 186 1.16 -16.69 -5.50
C TRP A 186 2.16 -15.69 -4.90
N GLY A 187 1.69 -14.52 -4.47
CA GLY A 187 2.50 -13.43 -3.96
C GLY A 187 2.50 -12.18 -4.85
N THR A 188 3.11 -11.11 -4.35
CA THR A 188 3.28 -9.84 -5.06
C THR A 188 4.37 -9.01 -4.39
N GLY A 189 5.05 -8.14 -5.15
CA GLY A 189 5.93 -7.11 -4.62
C GLY A 189 5.19 -6.01 -3.86
N ASN A 190 3.88 -5.84 -4.07
CA ASN A 190 3.08 -4.76 -3.51
C ASN A 190 2.93 -4.83 -1.98
N ILE A 191 3.10 -6.01 -1.37
CA ILE A 191 3.00 -6.22 0.09
C ILE A 191 4.23 -5.71 0.85
N TYR A 192 5.33 -5.47 0.15
CA TYR A 192 6.59 -5.05 0.74
C TYR A 192 6.75 -3.54 0.60
N ASP A 193 6.54 -2.81 1.71
CA ASP A 193 6.81 -1.37 1.75
C ASP A 193 8.31 -1.13 1.98
N GLY A 194 9.00 -0.67 0.95
CA GLY A 194 10.42 -0.34 0.98
C GLY A 194 10.76 0.98 1.69
N SER A 195 9.77 1.78 2.10
CA SER A 195 10.00 3.17 2.54
C SER A 195 10.91 3.27 3.77
N VAL A 196 10.68 2.45 4.80
CA VAL A 196 11.51 2.49 6.02
C VAL A 196 12.95 2.09 5.72
N LEU A 197 13.14 1.08 4.88
CA LEU A 197 14.46 0.59 4.52
C LEU A 197 15.20 1.58 3.62
N ALA A 198 14.50 2.21 2.68
CA ALA A 198 15.06 3.25 1.84
C ALA A 198 15.54 4.43 2.68
N SER A 199 14.68 4.94 3.57
CA SER A 199 14.96 6.08 4.44
C SER A 199 16.09 5.80 5.43
N ALA A 200 16.03 4.69 6.18
CA ALA A 200 17.04 4.37 7.19
C ALA A 200 18.37 3.97 6.55
N GLY A 201 18.33 3.12 5.53
CA GLY A 201 19.51 2.56 4.88
C GLY A 201 20.16 3.48 3.86
N HIS A 202 19.50 4.57 3.47
CA HIS A 202 19.91 5.42 2.34
C HIS A 202 20.21 4.55 1.10
N VAL A 203 19.25 3.72 0.73
CA VAL A 203 19.31 2.83 -0.44
C VAL A 203 18.04 2.96 -1.26
N ILE A 204 18.15 2.77 -2.57
CA ILE A 204 16.97 2.69 -3.44
C ILE A 204 16.42 1.27 -3.33
N VAL A 205 15.16 1.13 -2.95
CA VAL A 205 14.49 -0.18 -2.87
C VAL A 205 13.54 -0.33 -4.04
N ILE A 206 13.61 -1.48 -4.70
CA ILE A 206 12.73 -1.84 -5.80
C ILE A 206 12.00 -3.12 -5.44
N THR A 207 10.68 -3.13 -5.53
CA THR A 207 9.88 -4.36 -5.45
C THR A 207 9.19 -4.56 -6.79
N LEU A 208 9.05 -5.81 -7.25
CA LEU A 208 8.47 -6.09 -8.56
C LEU A 208 7.55 -7.30 -8.53
N ASN A 209 6.61 -7.33 -9.47
CA ASN A 209 5.77 -8.48 -9.76
C ASN A 209 6.35 -9.23 -10.98
N TYR A 210 6.28 -10.55 -10.97
CA TYR A 210 6.64 -11.43 -12.08
C TYR A 210 5.54 -12.47 -12.28
N ARG A 211 5.41 -13.07 -13.47
CA ARG A 211 4.36 -14.07 -13.76
C ARG A 211 4.48 -15.27 -12.82
N LEU A 212 3.33 -15.78 -12.40
CA LEU A 212 3.21 -16.86 -11.41
C LEU A 212 2.53 -18.09 -12.03
N GLY A 213 2.72 -19.24 -11.36
CA GLY A 213 2.15 -20.52 -11.74
C GLY A 213 2.42 -20.86 -13.21
N ILE A 214 1.41 -21.40 -13.88
CA ILE A 214 1.48 -21.84 -15.29
C ILE A 214 1.89 -20.72 -16.26
N LEU A 215 1.58 -19.46 -15.94
CA LEU A 215 1.92 -18.32 -16.78
C LEU A 215 3.42 -17.95 -16.68
N GLY A 216 4.08 -18.27 -15.57
CA GLY A 216 5.48 -17.95 -15.32
C GLY A 216 6.47 -19.12 -15.47
N SER A 217 6.02 -20.37 -15.31
CA SER A 217 6.94 -21.53 -15.26
C SER A 217 7.70 -21.82 -16.56
N TYR A 218 7.20 -21.38 -17.72
CA TYR A 218 7.82 -21.67 -19.02
C TYR A 218 8.98 -20.72 -19.39
N TYR A 219 8.94 -19.47 -18.91
CA TYR A 219 9.99 -18.48 -19.16
C TYR A 219 10.13 -17.56 -17.94
N PRO A 220 11.29 -17.53 -17.26
CA PRO A 220 11.49 -16.58 -16.17
C PRO A 220 11.48 -15.15 -16.73
N ASP A 221 10.64 -14.29 -16.14
CA ASP A 221 10.55 -12.87 -16.51
C ASP A 221 11.80 -12.07 -16.17
N ILE A 222 12.59 -12.58 -15.24
CA ILE A 222 13.80 -11.93 -14.75
C ILE A 222 14.95 -12.32 -15.68
N LYS A 223 14.98 -11.74 -16.88
CA LYS A 223 16.29 -11.31 -17.40
C LYS A 223 16.72 -10.22 -16.44
N ILE A 224 17.90 -10.35 -15.83
CA ILE A 224 18.50 -9.34 -14.94
C ILE A 224 18.13 -7.99 -15.55
N ILE A 225 17.22 -7.29 -14.90
CA ILE A 225 16.76 -6.00 -15.39
C ILE A 225 18.05 -5.22 -15.48
N GLU A 226 18.52 -4.93 -16.70
CA GLU A 226 19.55 -3.92 -16.90
C GLU A 226 18.88 -2.61 -16.51
N ILE A 227 18.75 -2.40 -15.19
CA ILE A 227 18.41 -1.14 -14.60
C ILE A 227 19.61 -0.28 -14.94
N ASN A 228 19.57 0.30 -16.14
CA ASN A 228 20.50 1.33 -16.52
C ASN A 228 20.36 2.38 -15.41
N PRO A 229 21.43 2.70 -14.66
CA PRO A 229 21.38 3.75 -13.64
C PRO A 229 20.94 5.10 -14.23
N SER A 230 21.00 5.23 -15.58
CA SER A 230 20.41 6.30 -16.37
C SER A 230 18.90 6.51 -16.17
N ILE A 231 18.12 5.50 -15.75
CA ILE A 231 16.68 5.64 -15.43
C ILE A 231 16.49 6.49 -14.16
N ILE A 232 17.53 6.62 -13.32
CA ILE A 232 17.51 7.44 -12.10
C ILE A 232 18.33 8.73 -12.28
N LEU A 233 19.15 8.81 -13.32
CA LEU A 233 20.06 9.92 -13.61
C LEU A 233 19.71 10.71 -14.88
N SER A 234 18.44 10.70 -15.32
CA SER A 234 17.97 11.48 -16.48
C SER A 234 17.94 13.01 -16.24
N GLY A 235 18.89 13.52 -15.46
CA GLY A 235 19.21 14.93 -15.29
C GLY A 235 20.61 15.31 -15.77
N LEU A 236 21.49 14.36 -16.11
CA LEU A 236 22.85 14.69 -16.56
C LEU A 236 23.29 13.87 -17.77
N GLN A 237 23.51 14.63 -18.83
CA GLN A 237 24.14 14.26 -20.09
C GLN A 237 25.59 13.77 -19.87
N THR A 238 26.00 12.81 -20.71
CA THR A 238 27.38 12.46 -21.15
C THR A 238 28.24 11.39 -20.42
N PHE A 239 28.83 10.52 -21.27
CA PHE A 239 30.03 9.65 -21.13
C PHE A 239 29.92 8.36 -20.27
N TYR A 240 30.43 7.16 -20.60
CA TYR A 240 31.21 6.49 -21.68
C TYR A 240 30.77 4.99 -21.70
N PRO A 241 31.00 4.20 -22.77
CA PRO A 241 30.68 2.77 -22.79
C PRO A 241 31.78 1.97 -22.08
N ILE A 242 31.42 1.16 -21.09
CA ILE A 242 32.30 0.09 -20.58
C ILE A 242 31.97 -1.17 -21.39
N SER A 243 32.93 -1.53 -22.24
CA SER A 243 32.98 -2.84 -22.91
C SER A 243 33.52 -3.85 -21.91
N LEU A 244 32.88 -5.03 -21.82
CA LEU A 244 33.52 -6.25 -21.30
C LEU A 244 34.28 -6.92 -22.45
#